data_AF-A0AAD7LLN9-F1
#
_entry.id   AF-A0AAD7LLN9-F1
#
_cell.length_a   1.000
_cell.length_b   1.000
_cell.length_c   1.000
_cell.angle_alpha   90.00
_cell.angle_beta   90.00
_cell.angle_gamma   90.00
#
_symmetry.space_group_name_H-M   'P 1'
#
loop_
_entity.id
_entity.type
_entity.pdbx_description
1 polymer ?
#
loop_
_entity_poly.entity_id
_entity_poly.type
_entity_poly.pdbx_seq_one_letter_code
_entity_poly.pdbx_strand_id
1 'polypeptide(L)'
;MGLTEEVENKTLVAKIVMSKPMNVNAVKSILLRAWHPNGGAAIQRLEHSVFKSEEERNIIEDEGPLSVFGNQVIMKRWPSKATLDEIDFSTTSFWLHARGLPPGLRIEANGWLLGAQVGKFLEVTNGGER
;
A
#
# COMPACT_ATOMS: atom_id res chain seq x y z
N MET A 1 11.49 -13.87 20.78
CA MET A 1 10.73 -12.89 21.60
C MET A 1 9.49 -12.56 20.77
N GLY A 2 8.35 -13.15 21.11
CA GLY A 2 7.12 -12.95 20.33
C GLY A 2 6.62 -11.51 20.51
N LEU A 3 6.24 -10.86 19.41
CA LEU A 3 5.53 -9.60 19.47
C LEU A 3 4.13 -9.87 20.07
N THR A 4 3.60 -8.92 20.83
CA THR A 4 2.24 -9.04 21.37
C THR A 4 1.22 -8.88 20.25
N GLU A 5 0.07 -9.54 20.33
CA GLU A 5 -1.03 -9.50 19.35
C GLU A 5 -1.44 -8.06 18.95
N GLU A 6 -1.32 -7.12 19.89
CA GLU A 6 -1.57 -5.70 19.66
C GLU A 6 -0.56 -5.03 18.70
N VAL A 7 0.70 -5.48 18.68
CA VAL A 7 1.71 -4.99 17.74
C VAL A 7 1.46 -5.57 16.36
N GLU A 8 0.91 -6.78 16.27
CA GLU A 8 0.67 -7.49 15.01
C GLU A 8 -0.37 -6.79 14.14
N ASN A 9 -1.53 -6.44 14.73
CA ASN A 9 -2.57 -5.72 14.01
C ASN A 9 -2.15 -4.31 13.58
N LYS A 10 -1.08 -3.79 14.18
CA LYS A 10 -0.52 -2.48 13.89
C LYS A 10 0.71 -2.55 12.97
N THR A 11 1.08 -3.72 12.44
CA THR A 11 2.31 -3.84 11.63
C THR A 11 2.02 -4.01 10.13
N LEU A 12 2.70 -3.20 9.31
CA LEU A 12 2.84 -3.46 7.87
C LEU A 12 4.25 -3.87 7.52
N VAL A 13 4.35 -4.73 6.53
CA VAL A 13 5.58 -5.13 5.87
C VAL A 13 5.57 -4.56 4.48
N ALA A 14 6.68 -3.98 4.06
CA ALA A 14 6.80 -3.37 2.73
C ALA A 14 8.00 -3.95 1.97
N LYS A 15 7.77 -4.29 0.71
CA LYS A 15 8.80 -4.67 -0.24
C LYS A 15 8.75 -3.74 -1.44
N ILE A 16 9.90 -3.26 -1.87
CA ILE A 16 10.01 -2.38 -3.04
C ILE A 16 10.52 -3.20 -4.21
N VAL A 17 9.74 -3.24 -5.29
CA VAL A 17 10.13 -3.90 -6.53
C VAL A 17 10.93 -2.89 -7.35
N MET A 18 12.25 -2.98 -7.26
CA MET A 18 13.17 -2.06 -7.92
C MET A 18 13.90 -2.73 -9.09
N SER A 19 14.03 -2.00 -10.21
CA SER A 19 14.81 -2.47 -11.38
C SER A 19 16.30 -2.12 -11.29
N LYS A 20 16.66 -1.16 -10.42
CA LYS A 20 18.04 -0.69 -10.20
C LYS A 20 18.27 -0.46 -8.69
N PRO A 21 19.51 -0.63 -8.21
CA PRO A 21 19.85 -0.28 -6.83
C PRO A 21 19.56 1.20 -6.56
N MET A 22 18.93 1.49 -5.41
CA MET A 22 18.59 2.84 -4.99
C MET A 22 19.24 3.19 -3.65
N ASN A 23 19.36 4.49 -3.39
CA ASN A 23 19.78 4.97 -2.08
C ASN A 23 18.69 4.63 -1.05
N VAL A 24 18.98 3.64 -0.22
CA VAL A 24 18.09 3.14 0.83
C VAL A 24 17.62 4.26 1.78
N ASN A 25 18.49 5.23 2.10
CA ASN A 25 18.13 6.33 3.00
C ASN A 25 17.17 7.33 2.34
N ALA A 26 17.31 7.57 1.03
CA ALA A 26 16.38 8.42 0.29
C ALA A 26 15.00 7.76 0.16
N VAL A 27 14.98 6.45 -0.06
CA VAL A 27 13.74 5.66 -0.05
C VAL A 27 13.08 5.71 1.33
N LYS A 28 13.84 5.53 2.41
CA LYS A 28 13.35 5.67 3.79
C LYS A 28 12.70 7.02 4.03
N SER A 29 13.36 8.11 3.65
CA SER A 29 12.83 9.45 3.92
C SER A 29 11.52 9.74 3.19
N ILE A 30 11.37 9.24 1.96
CA ILE A 30 10.12 9.37 1.20
C ILE A 30 9.01 8.56 1.86
N LEU A 31 9.27 7.28 2.16
CA LEU A 31 8.27 6.42 2.81
C LEU A 31 7.86 6.97 4.17
N LEU A 32 8.83 7.40 4.99
CA LEU A 32 8.57 8.05 6.27
C LEU A 32 7.67 9.28 6.13
N ARG A 33 7.97 10.15 5.16
CA ARG A 33 7.18 11.37 4.94
C ARG A 33 5.76 11.07 4.47
N ALA A 34 5.61 10.06 3.61
CA ALA A 34 4.32 9.67 3.05
C ALA A 34 3.45 8.92 4.07
N TRP A 35 4.05 8.05 4.89
CA TRP A 35 3.34 7.27 5.90
C TRP A 35 3.15 8.00 7.22
N HIS A 36 3.97 9.00 7.52
CA HIS A 36 3.97 9.69 8.82
C HIS A 36 4.03 11.21 8.67
N PRO A 37 3.08 11.85 7.96
CA PRO A 37 3.04 13.31 7.88
C PRO A 37 2.94 13.98 9.27
N ASN A 38 2.39 13.27 10.27
CA ASN A 38 2.15 13.78 11.63
C ASN A 38 2.95 13.05 12.75
N GLY A 39 4.04 12.33 12.43
CA GLY A 39 4.96 11.78 13.45
C GLY A 39 4.43 10.61 14.28
N GLY A 40 3.50 9.84 13.72
CA GLY A 40 2.78 8.75 14.37
C GLY A 40 3.67 7.57 14.78
N ALA A 41 4.33 6.95 13.82
CA ALA A 41 4.69 5.55 13.96
C ALA A 41 6.20 5.30 13.86
N ALA A 42 6.65 4.23 14.53
CA ALA A 42 8.06 3.89 14.66
C ALA A 42 8.45 2.88 13.59
N ILE A 43 9.26 3.31 12.61
CA ILE A 43 9.92 2.37 11.69
C ILE A 43 11.04 1.68 12.47
N GLN A 44 10.89 0.39 12.76
CA GLN A 44 11.98 -0.41 13.31
C GLN A 44 12.96 -0.85 12.21
N ARG A 45 12.48 -1.16 10.98
CA ARG A 45 13.32 -1.55 9.83
C ARG A 45 12.73 -1.10 8.50
N LEU A 46 13.57 -0.99 7.46
CA LEU A 46 13.16 -0.64 6.09
C LEU A 46 12.01 -1.53 5.56
N GLU A 47 11.97 -2.77 6.06
CA GLU A 47 11.10 -3.83 5.58
C GLU A 47 9.77 -3.91 6.37
N HIS A 48 9.65 -3.26 7.54
CA HIS A 48 8.41 -3.24 8.30
C HIS A 48 8.25 -2.00 9.20
N SER A 49 7.03 -1.51 9.27
CA SER A 49 6.61 -0.36 10.05
C SER A 49 5.53 -0.75 11.06
N VAL A 50 5.67 -0.29 12.29
CA VAL A 50 4.67 -0.49 13.35
C VAL A 50 3.94 0.83 13.58
N PHE A 51 2.62 0.82 13.38
CA PHE A 51 1.74 1.96 13.53
C PHE A 51 1.23 2.13 14.97
N LYS A 52 0.72 3.33 15.31
CA LYS A 52 0.15 3.59 16.66
C LYS A 52 -1.19 2.89 16.86
N SER A 53 -1.99 2.79 15.80
CA SER A 53 -3.30 2.14 15.82
C SER A 53 -3.59 1.38 14.53
N GLU A 54 -4.60 0.52 14.58
CA GLU A 54 -5.07 -0.23 13.41
C GLU A 54 -5.65 0.71 12.35
N GLU A 55 -6.31 1.80 12.77
CA GLU A 55 -6.86 2.81 11.87
C GLU A 55 -5.76 3.54 11.10
N GLU A 56 -4.67 3.95 11.76
CA GLU A 56 -3.53 4.58 11.09
C GLU A 56 -2.93 3.62 10.05
N ARG A 57 -2.81 2.34 10.40
CA ARG A 57 -2.32 1.29 9.51
C ARG A 57 -3.25 1.06 8.31
N ASN A 58 -4.57 1.06 8.52
CA ASN A 58 -5.55 0.90 7.45
C ASN A 58 -5.54 2.09 6.48
N ILE A 59 -5.45 3.33 7.00
CA ILE A 59 -5.32 4.53 6.15
C ILE A 59 -4.08 4.43 5.27
N ILE A 60 -2.94 3.99 5.80
CA ILE A 60 -1.71 3.82 5.00
C ILE A 60 -1.80 2.64 4.02
N GLU A 61 -2.51 1.57 4.36
CA GLU A 61 -2.78 0.48 3.42
C GLU A 61 -3.63 0.96 2.23
N ASP A 62 -4.64 1.81 2.49
CA ASP A 62 -5.59 2.27 1.48
C ASP A 62 -5.09 3.49 0.68
N GLU A 63 -4.40 4.44 1.33
CA GLU A 63 -3.95 5.71 0.74
C GLU A 63 -2.45 5.77 0.43
N GLY A 64 -1.67 4.79 0.92
CA GLY A 64 -0.21 4.88 0.95
C GLY A 64 0.44 5.00 -0.43
N PRO A 65 1.68 5.52 -0.49
CA PRO A 65 2.43 5.67 -1.73
C PRO A 65 2.62 4.31 -2.41
N LEU A 66 1.90 4.13 -3.52
CA LEU A 66 2.00 2.93 -4.35
C LEU A 66 3.31 2.90 -5.17
N SER A 67 4.11 3.99 -5.16
CA SER A 67 5.44 3.99 -5.75
C SER A 67 6.42 4.96 -5.08
N VAL A 68 7.71 4.60 -5.10
CA VAL A 68 8.83 5.45 -4.70
C VAL A 68 9.83 5.52 -5.85
N PHE A 69 10.12 6.73 -6.33
CA PHE A 69 10.94 6.94 -7.53
C PHE A 69 10.47 6.13 -8.75
N GLY A 70 9.15 5.97 -8.91
CA GLY A 70 8.56 5.16 -9.98
C GLY A 70 8.69 3.64 -9.81
N ASN A 71 9.23 3.16 -8.69
CA ASN A 71 9.28 1.74 -8.34
C ASN A 71 8.09 1.38 -7.44
N GLN A 72 7.45 0.25 -7.71
CA GLN A 72 6.27 -0.20 -6.97
C GLN A 72 6.64 -0.55 -5.52
N VAL A 73 5.84 -0.07 -4.57
CA VAL A 73 5.89 -0.52 -3.17
C VAL A 73 4.74 -1.49 -2.95
N ILE A 74 5.05 -2.68 -2.45
CA ILE A 74 4.07 -3.70 -2.09
C ILE A 74 3.99 -3.76 -0.57
N MET A 75 2.81 -3.48 -0.02
CA MET A 75 2.55 -3.53 1.41
C MET A 75 1.66 -4.73 1.76
N LYS A 76 1.92 -5.36 2.90
CA LYS A 76 1.14 -6.48 3.44
C LYS A 76 1.01 -6.35 4.97
N ARG A 77 -0.15 -6.72 5.52
CA ARG A 77 -0.33 -7.07 6.95
C ARG A 77 0.75 -8.10 7.34
N TRP A 78 1.45 -7.90 8.46
CA TRP A 78 2.36 -8.92 8.98
C TRP A 78 1.55 -10.10 9.57
N PRO A 79 1.66 -11.33 9.07
CA PRO A 79 1.04 -12.49 9.70
C PRO A 79 1.89 -12.90 10.91
N SER A 80 1.31 -12.91 12.11
CA SER A 80 1.97 -13.19 13.40
C SER A 80 2.96 -14.36 13.45
N LYS A 81 2.72 -15.39 12.64
CA LYS A 81 3.53 -16.63 12.58
C LYS A 81 4.49 -16.71 11.40
N ALA A 82 4.44 -15.76 10.47
CA ALA A 82 5.29 -15.74 9.30
C ALA A 82 6.55 -14.91 9.58
N THR A 83 7.69 -15.39 9.11
CA THR A 83 8.92 -14.61 8.93
C THR A 83 8.79 -13.70 7.70
N LEU A 84 9.68 -12.70 7.59
CA LEU A 84 9.71 -11.80 6.43
C LEU A 84 9.77 -12.56 5.10
N ASP A 85 10.51 -13.67 5.07
CA ASP A 85 10.73 -14.49 3.88
C ASP A 85 9.52 -15.35 3.50
N GLU A 86 8.61 -15.61 4.46
CA GLU A 86 7.37 -16.36 4.24
C GLU A 86 6.22 -15.49 3.73
N ILE A 87 6.39 -14.16 3.69
CA ILE A 87 5.38 -13.25 3.19
C ILE A 87 5.45 -13.19 1.65
N ASP A 88 4.34 -13.54 1.00
CA ASP A 88 4.23 -13.46 -0.45
C ASP A 88 4.01 -12.01 -0.93
N PHE A 89 5.01 -11.49 -1.62
CA PHE A 89 5.00 -10.17 -2.28
C PHE A 89 4.81 -10.28 -3.81
N SER A 90 4.40 -11.42 -4.35
CA SER A 90 4.19 -11.59 -5.80
C SER A 90 3.02 -10.78 -6.35
N THR A 91 2.08 -10.39 -5.49
CA THR A 91 0.85 -9.68 -5.89
C THR A 91 0.56 -8.48 -4.98
N THR A 92 -0.06 -7.44 -5.56
CA THR A 92 -0.52 -6.26 -4.83
C THR A 92 -1.79 -5.70 -5.49
N SER A 93 -2.60 -5.02 -4.68
CA SER A 93 -3.80 -4.32 -5.15
C SER A 93 -3.51 -2.82 -5.19
N PHE A 94 -4.05 -2.12 -6.19
CA PHE A 94 -3.85 -0.69 -6.34
C PHE A 94 -5.04 -0.06 -7.06
N TRP A 95 -5.26 1.23 -6.82
CA TRP A 95 -6.25 2.01 -7.53
C TRP A 95 -5.76 2.41 -8.93
N LEU A 96 -6.63 2.23 -9.92
CA LEU A 96 -6.42 2.72 -11.28
C LEU A 96 -7.36 3.88 -11.56
N HIS A 97 -6.78 5.02 -11.96
CA HIS A 97 -7.57 6.18 -12.36
C HIS A 97 -7.77 6.19 -13.87
N ALA A 98 -8.97 5.81 -14.32
CA ALA A 98 -9.38 5.89 -15.72
C ALA A 98 -9.66 7.34 -16.12
N ARG A 99 -8.78 7.92 -16.95
CA ARG A 99 -8.90 9.30 -17.46
C ARG A 99 -9.42 9.30 -18.91
N GLY A 100 -10.09 10.39 -19.29
CA GLY A 100 -10.57 10.59 -20.67
C GLY A 100 -11.90 9.90 -21.00
N LEU A 101 -12.62 9.37 -20.00
CA LEU A 101 -13.93 8.79 -20.23
C LEU A 101 -14.97 9.89 -20.55
N PRO A 102 -15.73 9.75 -21.66
CA PRO A 102 -16.90 10.58 -21.95
C PRO A 102 -17.88 10.58 -20.78
N PRO A 103 -18.56 11.70 -20.47
CA PRO A 103 -19.45 11.80 -19.30
C PRO A 103 -20.49 10.69 -19.19
N GLY A 104 -21.13 10.30 -20.31
CA GLY A 104 -22.12 9.21 -20.33
C GLY A 104 -21.55 7.82 -20.07
N LEU A 105 -20.22 7.67 -20.07
CA LEU A 105 -19.54 6.41 -19.77
C LEU A 105 -18.98 6.36 -18.34
N ARG A 106 -19.10 7.42 -17.54
CA ARG A 106 -18.65 7.50 -16.15
C ARG A 106 -19.69 6.91 -15.20
N ILE A 107 -20.07 5.67 -15.45
CA ILE A 107 -20.99 4.90 -14.62
C ILE A 107 -20.26 3.70 -14.04
N GLU A 108 -20.71 3.26 -12.87
CA GLU A 108 -20.10 2.17 -12.12
C GLU A 108 -19.96 0.90 -12.98
N ALA A 109 -21.00 0.54 -13.75
CA ALA A 109 -21.00 -0.62 -14.64
C ALA A 109 -19.83 -0.61 -15.64
N ASN A 110 -19.46 0.56 -16.18
CA ASN A 110 -18.33 0.68 -17.08
C ASN A 110 -16.98 0.58 -16.33
N GLY A 111 -16.92 1.04 -15.07
CA GLY A 111 -15.76 0.84 -14.22
C GLY A 111 -15.49 -0.65 -13.98
N TRP A 112 -16.53 -1.43 -13.68
CA TRP A 112 -16.44 -2.90 -13.56
C TRP A 112 -15.93 -3.54 -14.86
N LEU A 113 -16.48 -3.15 -16.02
CA LEU A 113 -16.06 -3.69 -17.32
C LEU A 113 -14.58 -3.38 -17.62
N LEU A 114 -14.14 -2.15 -17.38
CA LEU A 114 -12.75 -1.74 -17.60
C LEU A 114 -11.79 -2.45 -16.65
N GLY A 115 -12.15 -2.53 -15.37
CA GLY A 115 -11.34 -3.17 -14.34
C GLY A 115 -11.10 -4.66 -14.61
N ALA A 116 -12.14 -5.37 -15.08
CA ALA A 116 -12.06 -6.78 -15.44
C ALA A 116 -11.07 -7.08 -16.58
N GLN A 117 -10.71 -6.09 -17.41
CA GLN A 117 -9.73 -6.26 -18.49
C GLN A 117 -8.27 -6.22 -18.00
N VAL A 118 -8.01 -5.65 -16.82
CA VAL A 118 -6.64 -5.42 -16.33
C VAL A 118 -6.14 -6.57 -15.45
N GLY A 119 -7.05 -7.23 -14.73
CA GLY A 119 -6.71 -8.35 -13.84
C GLY A 119 -7.85 -8.74 -12.91
N LYS A 120 -7.50 -9.22 -11.71
CA LYS A 120 -8.50 -9.50 -10.67
C LYS A 120 -9.05 -8.18 -10.13
N PHE A 121 -10.23 -7.83 -10.60
CA PHE A 121 -10.91 -6.62 -10.17
C PHE A 121 -11.53 -6.78 -8.77
N LEU A 122 -11.43 -5.74 -7.94
CA LEU A 122 -11.86 -5.77 -6.54
C LEU A 122 -13.00 -4.77 -6.28
N GLU A 123 -12.84 -3.52 -6.70
CA GLU A 123 -13.75 -2.43 -6.38
C GLU A 123 -13.69 -1.32 -7.42
N VAL A 124 -14.82 -0.62 -7.61
CA VAL A 124 -14.92 0.64 -8.37
C VAL A 124 -15.44 1.73 -7.45
N THR A 125 -14.83 2.91 -7.51
CA THR A 125 -15.39 4.13 -6.92
C THR A 125 -15.64 5.17 -8.01
N ASN A 126 -16.78 5.85 -7.94
CA ASN A 126 -16.98 7.09 -8.69
C ASN A 126 -16.26 8.16 -7.88
N GLY A 127 -15.19 8.75 -8.41
CA GLY A 127 -14.36 9.76 -7.70
C GLY A 127 -15.07 11.07 -7.32
N GLY A 128 -16.39 11.05 -7.13
CA GLY A 128 -17.19 12.13 -6.59
C GLY A 128 -17.19 12.06 -5.07
N GLU A 129 -16.22 12.75 -4.46
CA GLU A 129 -16.37 13.68 -3.33
C GLU A 129 -14.97 14.10 -2.87
N ARG A 130 -14.52 15.24 -3.38
CA ARG A 130 -13.52 16.11 -2.74
C ARG A 130 -13.89 17.56 -3.03
#